data_AF-A0A915WT05-F1
#
_entry.id   AF-A0A915WT05-F1
#
_cell.length_a   1.000
_cell.length_b   1.000
_cell.length_c   1.000
_cell.angle_alpha   90.00
_cell.angle_beta   90.00
_cell.angle_gamma   90.00
#
_symmetry.space_group_name_H-M   'P 1'
#
loop_
_entity.id
_entity.type
_entity.pdbx_description
1 polymer ?
#
loop_
_entity_poly.entity_id
_entity_poly.type
_entity_poly.pdbx_seq_one_letter_code
_entity_poly.pdbx_strand_id
1 'polypeptide(L)'
;MLEIKIDRRKSIYENINDIYSRLKVLKDKKKKIEEIIKDYNEKLNNIEENIVIEKKKEEKKKNRKWYEKFRWTKTSNDFLLIAGKDSITNEIIINKYLEDNDIVFHTEITGSPFGILKNGRKAREEDIYESAKFVASYSRAWKNKFSSIDVYYVYPDQVSKKAPSGEYLNKGSFMIYGNKNYIKNVKLEIALSFDNYEIFSGVPEVITKKYQNYAIVVPGNKKQLDIAKELSKIFKIDHNDIIIYLPGDSDLYLLKGSNVYKSFYNK
;
A
#
# COMPACT_ATOMS: atom_id res chain seq x y z
N MET A 1 -19.14 52.57 30.12
CA MET A 1 -19.81 52.37 31.42
C MET A 1 -20.83 51.26 31.22
N LEU A 2 -20.85 50.21 32.05
CA LEU A 2 -21.77 49.08 31.87
C LEU A 2 -23.10 49.44 32.53
N GLU A 3 -24.14 49.71 31.73
CA GLU A 3 -25.47 50.01 32.25
C GLU A 3 -26.18 48.71 32.64
N ILE A 4 -26.52 48.58 33.93
CA ILE A 4 -27.21 47.41 34.48
C ILE A 4 -28.67 47.79 34.70
N LYS A 5 -29.58 47.10 33.99
CA LYS A 5 -31.03 47.23 34.21
C LYS A 5 -31.42 46.47 35.48
N ILE A 6 -31.96 47.18 36.47
CA ILE A 6 -32.43 46.64 37.75
C ILE A 6 -33.97 46.68 37.76
N ASP A 7 -34.62 45.58 38.12
CA ASP A 7 -36.06 45.56 38.38
C ASP A 7 -36.30 46.05 39.81
N ARG A 8 -36.94 47.23 39.93
CA ARG A 8 -37.22 47.88 41.22
C ARG A 8 -38.24 47.13 42.08
N ARG A 9 -38.94 46.14 41.52
CA ARG A 9 -39.90 45.28 42.24
C ARG A 9 -39.24 44.09 42.94
N LYS A 10 -37.95 43.85 42.68
CA LYS A 10 -37.15 42.77 43.25
C LYS A 10 -36.11 43.33 44.22
N SER A 11 -35.73 42.54 45.21
CA SER A 11 -34.58 42.85 46.07
C SER A 11 -33.27 42.94 45.28
N ILE A 12 -32.27 43.59 45.85
CA ILE A 12 -30.92 43.66 45.27
C ILE A 12 -30.36 42.25 45.06
N TYR A 13 -30.55 41.35 46.02
CA TYR A 13 -30.11 39.96 45.95
C TYR A 13 -30.81 39.18 44.82
N GLU A 14 -32.11 39.38 44.61
CA GLU A 14 -32.85 38.75 43.51
C GLU A 14 -32.38 39.25 42.14
N ASN A 15 -32.13 40.56 41.99
CA ASN A 15 -31.56 41.13 40.76
C ASN A 15 -30.17 40.56 40.47
N ILE A 16 -29.32 40.42 41.50
CA ILE A 16 -27.99 39.82 41.39
C ILE A 16 -28.11 38.34 40.94
N ASN A 17 -28.99 37.56 41.55
CA ASN A 17 -29.24 36.16 41.17
C ASN A 17 -29.76 36.01 39.74
N ASP A 18 -30.64 36.90 39.29
CA ASP A 18 -31.12 36.92 37.90
C ASP A 18 -29.99 37.22 36.90
N ILE A 19 -29.08 38.14 37.23
CA ILE A 19 -27.92 38.44 36.39
C ILE A 19 -26.97 37.23 36.35
N TYR A 20 -26.67 36.63 37.51
CA TYR A 20 -25.80 35.45 37.57
C TYR A 20 -26.39 34.24 36.85
N SER A 21 -27.70 34.01 36.96
CA SER A 21 -28.38 32.92 36.25
C SER A 21 -28.34 33.13 34.73
N ARG A 22 -28.57 34.36 34.25
CA ARG A 22 -28.40 34.72 32.82
C ARG A 22 -26.96 34.55 32.35
N LEU A 23 -25.97 34.99 33.14
CA LEU A 23 -24.55 34.79 32.83
C LEU A 23 -24.19 33.32 32.71
N LYS A 24 -24.71 32.46 33.60
CA LYS A 24 -24.52 31.01 33.53
C LYS A 24 -25.08 30.43 32.22
N VAL A 25 -26.32 30.78 31.88
CA VAL A 25 -26.95 30.34 30.61
C VAL A 25 -26.16 30.81 29.40
N LEU A 26 -25.67 32.06 29.38
CA LEU A 26 -24.85 32.59 28.30
C LEU A 26 -23.49 31.88 28.19
N LYS A 27 -22.85 31.55 29.31
CA LYS A 27 -21.61 30.76 29.33
C LYS A 27 -21.84 29.35 28.78
N ASP A 28 -22.91 28.68 29.20
CA ASP A 28 -23.24 27.34 28.70
C ASP A 28 -23.57 27.36 27.20
N LYS A 29 -24.26 28.41 26.71
CA LYS A 29 -24.50 28.63 25.28
C LYS A 29 -23.20 28.85 24.51
N LYS A 30 -22.28 29.67 25.03
CA LYS A 30 -20.97 29.91 24.41
C LYS A 30 -20.20 28.60 24.25
N LYS A 31 -20.13 27.78 25.31
CA LYS A 31 -19.44 26.48 25.27
C LYS A 31 -20.05 25.55 24.22
N LYS A 32 -21.38 25.46 24.13
CA LYS A 32 -22.07 24.68 23.09
C LYS A 32 -21.74 25.18 21.68
N ILE A 33 -21.68 26.49 21.47
CA ILE A 33 -21.32 27.07 20.18
C ILE A 33 -19.86 26.73 19.81
N GLU A 34 -18.93 26.79 20.77
CA GLU A 34 -17.53 26.41 20.55
C GLU A 34 -17.38 24.93 20.16
N GLU A 35 -18.12 24.02 20.82
CA GLU A 35 -18.16 22.60 20.45
C GLU A 35 -18.72 22.38 19.04
N ILE A 36 -19.79 23.11 18.69
CA ILE A 36 -20.38 23.08 17.34
C ILE A 36 -19.37 23.57 16.30
N ILE A 37 -18.71 24.71 16.54
CA ILE A 37 -17.70 25.25 15.62
C ILE A 37 -16.57 24.24 15.39
N LYS A 38 -16.12 23.56 16.45
CA LYS A 38 -15.09 22.53 16.33
C LYS A 38 -15.55 21.37 15.44
N ASP A 39 -16.75 20.84 15.65
CA ASP A 39 -17.32 19.75 14.84
C ASP A 39 -17.49 20.17 13.36
N TYR A 40 -17.95 21.40 13.09
CA TYR A 40 -18.06 21.92 11.73
C TYR A 40 -16.69 22.10 11.06
N ASN A 41 -15.67 22.57 11.78
CA ASN A 41 -14.32 22.69 11.25
C ASN A 41 -13.72 21.32 10.90
N GLU A 42 -13.93 20.31 11.75
CA GLU A 42 -13.50 18.94 11.45
C GLU A 42 -14.21 18.37 10.22
N LYS A 43 -15.51 18.64 10.08
CA LYS A 43 -16.28 18.24 8.88
C LYS A 43 -15.80 18.95 7.62
N LEU A 44 -15.52 20.27 7.69
CA LEU A 44 -15.01 21.04 6.56
C LEU A 44 -13.65 20.51 6.10
N ASN A 45 -12.72 20.28 7.02
CA ASN A 45 -11.41 19.70 6.69
C ASN A 45 -11.54 18.33 6.00
N ASN A 46 -12.44 17.46 6.49
CA ASN A 46 -12.68 16.16 5.86
C ASN A 46 -13.27 16.29 4.44
N ILE A 47 -14.16 17.26 4.20
CA ILE A 47 -14.70 17.54 2.86
C ILE A 47 -13.61 18.02 1.93
N GLU A 48 -12.79 18.98 2.35
CA GLU A 48 -11.68 19.51 1.56
C GLU A 48 -10.67 18.40 1.18
N GLU A 49 -10.31 17.54 2.13
CA GLU A 49 -9.45 16.38 1.86
C GLU A 49 -10.08 15.41 0.87
N ASN A 50 -11.39 15.10 1.00
CA ASN A 50 -12.09 14.22 0.07
C ASN A 50 -12.10 14.78 -1.36
N ILE A 51 -12.28 16.10 -1.52
CA ILE A 51 -12.21 16.77 -2.83
C ILE A 51 -10.80 16.58 -3.46
N VAL A 52 -9.75 16.67 -2.65
CA VAL A 52 -8.37 16.44 -3.11
C VAL A 52 -8.16 14.97 -3.54
N ILE A 53 -8.68 14.03 -2.75
CA ILE A 53 -8.60 12.59 -3.05
C ILE A 53 -9.31 12.26 -4.37
N GLU A 54 -10.52 12.79 -4.58
CA GLU A 54 -11.30 12.56 -5.80
C GLU A 54 -10.59 13.11 -7.04
N LYS A 55 -10.07 14.35 -6.97
CA LYS A 55 -9.30 14.94 -8.08
C LYS A 55 -8.09 14.08 -8.46
N LYS A 56 -7.32 13.60 -7.47
CA LYS A 56 -6.18 12.70 -7.73
C LYS A 56 -6.61 11.37 -8.34
N LYS A 57 -7.71 10.77 -7.87
CA LYS A 57 -8.28 9.55 -8.45
C LYS A 57 -8.65 9.75 -9.93
N GLU A 58 -9.20 10.90 -10.29
CA GLU A 58 -9.50 11.24 -11.69
C GLU A 58 -8.24 11.42 -12.55
N GLU A 59 -7.23 12.14 -12.06
CA GLU A 59 -5.95 12.31 -12.75
C GLU A 59 -5.25 10.98 -13.00
N LYS A 60 -5.23 10.09 -12.00
CA LYS A 60 -4.67 8.75 -12.13
C LYS A 60 -5.42 7.90 -13.16
N LYS A 61 -6.74 8.01 -13.25
CA LYS A 61 -7.54 7.34 -14.30
C LYS A 61 -7.17 7.83 -15.70
N LYS A 62 -6.90 9.12 -15.86
CA LYS A 62 -6.49 9.71 -17.15
C LYS A 62 -5.09 9.26 -17.59
N ASN A 63 -4.17 9.10 -16.63
CA ASN A 63 -2.74 8.86 -16.89
C ASN A 63 -2.27 7.41 -16.67
N ARG A 64 -3.16 6.42 -16.82
CA ARG A 64 -2.82 5.01 -16.59
C ARG A 64 -1.71 4.53 -17.50
N LYS A 65 -0.64 4.02 -16.90
CA LYS A 65 0.45 3.38 -17.64
C LYS A 65 0.07 1.95 -18.03
N TRP A 66 0.62 1.48 -19.16
CA TRP A 66 0.28 0.16 -19.71
C TRP A 66 0.58 -1.00 -18.75
N TYR A 67 1.57 -0.83 -17.85
CA TYR A 67 2.01 -1.84 -16.89
C TYR A 67 1.12 -1.92 -15.64
N GLU A 68 0.26 -0.94 -15.37
CA GLU A 68 -0.58 -0.90 -14.16
C GLU A 68 -1.65 -2.00 -14.13
N LYS A 69 -1.90 -2.65 -15.26
CA LYS A 69 -2.74 -3.85 -15.33
C LYS A 69 -2.08 -5.07 -14.67
N PHE A 70 -0.76 -5.07 -14.51
CA PHE A 70 0.03 -6.11 -13.85
C PHE A 70 0.35 -5.74 -12.40
N ARG A 71 0.98 -6.64 -11.63
CA ARG A 71 1.71 -6.21 -10.43
C ARG A 71 2.96 -5.51 -10.92
N TRP A 72 3.30 -4.38 -10.33
CA TRP A 72 4.46 -3.62 -10.77
C TRP A 72 5.07 -2.86 -9.60
N THR A 73 6.36 -2.60 -9.71
CA THR A 73 7.12 -1.72 -8.82
C THR A 73 8.30 -1.15 -9.61
N LYS A 74 9.00 -0.20 -8.99
CA LYS A 74 10.30 0.27 -9.45
C LYS A 74 11.35 -0.08 -8.42
N THR A 75 12.56 -0.39 -8.87
CA THR A 75 13.71 -0.64 -7.98
C THR A 75 14.28 0.67 -7.45
N SER A 76 15.31 0.58 -6.60
CA SER A 76 16.07 1.72 -6.11
C SER A 76 16.63 2.56 -7.27
N ASN A 77 17.15 1.92 -8.32
CA ASN A 77 17.70 2.60 -9.51
C ASN A 77 16.66 2.83 -10.64
N ASP A 78 15.37 2.85 -10.30
CA ASP A 78 14.25 3.16 -11.20
C ASP A 78 14.00 2.17 -12.35
N PHE A 79 14.53 0.93 -12.25
CA PHE A 79 14.17 -0.13 -13.18
C PHE A 79 12.73 -0.58 -12.93
N LEU A 80 11.96 -0.75 -14.02
CA LEU A 80 10.58 -1.21 -13.94
C LEU A 80 10.54 -2.73 -13.80
N LEU A 81 9.90 -3.21 -12.74
CA LEU A 81 9.55 -4.61 -12.56
C LEU A 81 8.04 -4.78 -12.80
N ILE A 82 7.68 -5.75 -13.62
CA ILE A 82 6.30 -6.20 -13.79
C ILE A 82 6.17 -7.68 -13.43
N ALA A 83 5.06 -8.08 -12.84
CA ALA A 83 4.80 -9.46 -12.47
C ALA A 83 3.33 -9.82 -12.73
N GLY A 84 3.09 -11.07 -13.15
CA GLY A 84 1.74 -11.52 -13.46
C GLY A 84 0.88 -11.60 -12.20
N LYS A 85 -0.44 -11.49 -12.41
CA LYS A 85 -1.44 -11.62 -11.36
C LYS A 85 -2.03 -13.02 -11.22
N ASP A 86 -1.97 -13.77 -12.31
CA ASP A 86 -2.53 -15.08 -12.52
C ASP A 86 -1.82 -15.73 -13.72
N SER A 87 -2.20 -16.95 -14.08
CA SER A 87 -1.61 -17.66 -15.22
C SER A 87 -1.81 -16.93 -16.55
N ILE A 88 -2.96 -16.26 -16.75
CA ILE A 88 -3.28 -15.54 -18.00
C ILE A 88 -2.35 -14.33 -18.16
N THR A 89 -2.19 -13.55 -17.11
CA THR A 89 -1.32 -12.37 -17.12
C THR A 89 0.16 -12.75 -17.14
N ASN A 90 0.56 -13.87 -16.53
CA ASN A 90 1.90 -14.44 -16.72
C ASN A 90 2.17 -14.71 -18.20
N GLU A 91 1.23 -15.34 -18.92
CA GLU A 91 1.36 -15.56 -20.36
C GLU A 91 1.49 -14.25 -21.12
N ILE A 92 0.64 -13.27 -20.83
CA ILE A 92 0.67 -11.99 -21.52
C ILE A 92 2.03 -11.30 -21.32
N ILE A 93 2.57 -11.30 -20.10
CA ILE A 93 3.85 -10.67 -19.76
C ILE A 93 4.99 -11.32 -20.55
N ILE A 94 5.12 -12.64 -20.48
CA ILE A 94 6.20 -13.36 -21.19
C ILE A 94 6.05 -13.23 -22.71
N ASN A 95 4.83 -13.19 -23.25
CA ASN A 95 4.61 -13.23 -24.69
C ASN A 95 4.70 -11.88 -25.39
N LYS A 96 4.29 -10.83 -24.70
CA LYS A 96 4.13 -9.50 -25.32
C LYS A 96 5.12 -8.47 -24.80
N TYR A 97 5.70 -8.71 -23.63
CA TYR A 97 6.47 -7.69 -22.91
C TYR A 97 7.89 -8.12 -22.54
N LEU A 98 8.26 -9.38 -22.78
CA LEU A 98 9.63 -9.87 -22.62
C LEU A 98 10.48 -9.42 -23.82
N GLU A 99 11.58 -8.73 -23.53
CA GLU A 99 12.58 -8.27 -24.50
C GLU A 99 13.97 -8.80 -24.13
N ASP A 100 14.89 -8.83 -25.09
CA ASP A 100 16.21 -9.48 -24.96
C ASP A 100 17.07 -8.97 -23.80
N ASN A 101 16.93 -7.69 -23.44
CA ASN A 101 17.68 -7.04 -22.36
C ASN A 101 17.05 -7.21 -20.97
N ASP A 102 15.92 -7.91 -20.88
CA ASP A 102 15.23 -8.12 -19.62
C ASP A 102 15.81 -9.30 -18.83
N ILE A 103 15.36 -9.44 -17.58
CA ILE A 103 15.61 -10.62 -16.73
C ILE A 103 14.27 -11.15 -16.22
N VAL A 104 14.09 -12.46 -16.26
CA VAL A 104 12.88 -13.15 -15.79
C VAL A 104 13.12 -13.79 -14.44
N PHE A 105 12.23 -13.55 -13.49
CA PHE A 105 12.26 -14.07 -12.13
C PHE A 105 11.11 -15.03 -11.88
N HIS A 106 11.36 -16.09 -11.12
CA HIS A 106 10.35 -17.04 -10.65
C HIS A 106 10.87 -17.80 -9.41
N THR A 107 9.98 -18.38 -8.60
CA THR A 107 10.37 -19.29 -7.49
C THR A 107 10.18 -20.75 -7.86
N GLU A 108 10.72 -21.71 -7.12
CA GLU A 108 10.49 -23.12 -7.44
C GLU A 108 9.08 -23.62 -7.04
N ILE A 109 8.35 -22.85 -6.24
CA ILE A 109 7.01 -23.21 -5.80
C ILE A 109 5.99 -22.96 -6.91
N THR A 110 5.06 -23.90 -7.06
CA THR A 110 3.94 -23.75 -7.99
C THR A 110 3.06 -22.56 -7.60
N GLY A 111 2.65 -21.76 -8.59
CA GLY A 111 1.85 -20.56 -8.35
C GLY A 111 2.68 -19.33 -7.93
N SER A 112 3.97 -19.33 -8.23
CA SER A 112 4.77 -18.11 -8.29
C SER A 112 4.38 -17.26 -9.50
N PRO A 113 4.42 -15.93 -9.40
CA PRO A 113 4.29 -15.08 -10.57
C PRO A 113 5.56 -15.13 -11.42
N PHE A 114 5.42 -14.98 -12.73
CA PHE A 114 6.55 -14.63 -13.59
C PHE A 114 6.78 -13.12 -13.49
N GLY A 115 7.96 -12.73 -13.02
CA GLY A 115 8.41 -11.34 -12.96
C GLY A 115 9.37 -11.01 -14.09
N ILE A 116 9.25 -9.84 -14.70
CA ILE A 116 10.20 -9.31 -15.70
C ILE A 116 10.75 -7.98 -15.18
N LEU A 117 12.06 -7.94 -14.96
CA LEU A 117 12.79 -6.69 -14.75
C LEU A 117 13.21 -6.13 -16.10
N LYS A 118 12.58 -5.01 -16.49
CA LYS A 118 12.85 -4.37 -17.78
C LYS A 118 14.26 -3.81 -17.82
N ASN A 119 15.01 -4.08 -18.89
CA ASN A 119 16.45 -3.76 -19.01
C ASN A 119 17.32 -4.37 -17.89
N GLY A 120 16.89 -5.48 -17.31
CA GLY A 120 17.54 -6.13 -16.17
C GLY A 120 19.02 -6.48 -16.38
N ARG A 121 19.49 -6.71 -17.61
CA ARG A 121 20.92 -6.96 -17.89
C ARG A 121 21.85 -5.81 -17.47
N LYS A 122 21.31 -4.59 -17.31
CA LYS A 122 22.05 -3.40 -16.85
C LYS A 122 21.82 -3.09 -15.36
N ALA A 123 21.01 -3.91 -14.68
CA ALA A 123 20.63 -3.68 -13.31
C ALA A 123 21.75 -4.10 -12.34
N ARG A 124 21.80 -3.47 -11.17
CA ARG A 124 22.76 -3.81 -10.12
C ARG A 124 22.25 -4.99 -9.30
N GLU A 125 23.11 -5.62 -8.51
CA GLU A 125 22.72 -6.72 -7.62
C GLU A 125 21.57 -6.33 -6.68
N GLU A 126 21.56 -5.08 -6.20
CA GLU A 126 20.48 -4.52 -5.39
C GLU A 126 19.13 -4.55 -6.14
N ASP A 127 19.08 -4.11 -7.40
CA ASP A 127 17.86 -4.11 -8.21
C ASP A 127 17.35 -5.54 -8.48
N ILE A 128 18.28 -6.47 -8.69
CA ILE A 128 18.00 -7.89 -8.89
C ILE A 128 17.41 -8.49 -7.60
N TYR A 129 18.01 -8.19 -6.44
CA TYR A 129 17.54 -8.67 -5.14
C TYR A 129 16.16 -8.08 -4.78
N GLU A 130 15.97 -6.78 -4.98
CA GLU A 130 14.68 -6.10 -4.78
C GLU A 130 13.59 -6.72 -5.67
N SER A 131 13.94 -7.05 -6.93
CA SER A 131 13.02 -7.69 -7.86
C SER A 131 12.66 -9.11 -7.44
N ALA A 132 13.65 -9.88 -7.00
CA ALA A 132 13.45 -11.22 -6.46
C ALA A 132 12.55 -11.19 -5.23
N LYS A 133 12.78 -10.25 -4.30
CA LYS A 133 11.98 -10.06 -3.09
C LYS A 133 10.53 -9.71 -3.39
N PHE A 134 10.29 -8.86 -4.37
CA PHE A 134 8.93 -8.56 -4.82
C PHE A 134 8.22 -9.80 -5.38
N VAL A 135 8.88 -10.54 -6.29
CA VAL A 135 8.32 -11.77 -6.91
C VAL A 135 8.08 -12.85 -5.87
N ALA A 136 9.03 -13.09 -4.96
CA ALA A 136 8.92 -14.01 -3.85
C ALA A 136 7.70 -13.71 -2.98
N SER A 137 7.50 -12.43 -2.65
CA SER A 137 6.43 -11.99 -1.76
C SER A 137 5.04 -12.14 -2.35
N TYR A 138 4.89 -12.09 -3.68
CA TYR A 138 3.62 -12.37 -4.36
C TYR A 138 3.44 -13.83 -4.79
N SER A 139 4.37 -14.72 -4.44
CA SER A 139 4.26 -16.16 -4.69
C SER A 139 3.37 -16.85 -3.65
N ARG A 140 3.07 -18.14 -3.88
CA ARG A 140 2.39 -18.97 -2.88
C ARG A 140 3.15 -19.13 -1.57
N ALA A 141 4.45 -18.81 -1.52
CA ALA A 141 5.23 -18.82 -0.28
C ALA A 141 4.61 -17.91 0.80
N TRP A 142 4.02 -16.78 0.40
CA TRP A 142 3.31 -15.89 1.32
C TRP A 142 2.10 -16.56 1.97
N LYS A 143 1.27 -17.21 1.15
CA LYS A 143 0.08 -17.95 1.63
C LYS A 143 0.46 -19.14 2.50
N ASN A 144 1.62 -19.74 2.24
CA ASN A 144 2.20 -20.81 3.06
C ASN A 144 2.92 -20.29 4.31
N LYS A 145 2.92 -18.98 4.55
CA LYS A 145 3.52 -18.32 5.73
C LYS A 145 5.03 -18.56 5.86
N PHE A 146 5.73 -18.73 4.73
CA PHE A 146 7.18 -18.84 4.75
C PHE A 146 7.80 -17.48 5.08
N SER A 147 8.86 -17.47 5.89
CA SER A 147 9.60 -16.23 6.17
C SER A 147 10.51 -15.83 5.02
N SER A 148 11.01 -16.81 4.26
CA SER A 148 11.89 -16.62 3.11
C SER A 148 11.77 -17.76 2.11
N ILE A 149 12.26 -17.54 0.90
CA ILE A 149 12.31 -18.54 -0.17
C ILE A 149 13.46 -18.25 -1.13
N ASP A 150 13.95 -19.29 -1.79
CA ASP A 150 14.84 -19.14 -2.93
C ASP A 150 14.09 -18.65 -4.17
N VAL A 151 14.69 -17.66 -4.85
CA VAL A 151 14.22 -17.15 -6.13
C VAL A 151 15.30 -17.46 -7.15
N TYR A 152 14.90 -17.79 -8.37
CA TYR A 152 15.85 -17.82 -9.46
C TYR A 152 15.49 -16.79 -10.53
N TYR A 153 16.52 -16.39 -11.28
CA TYR A 153 16.34 -15.60 -12.48
C TYR A 153 17.08 -16.21 -13.67
N VAL A 154 16.54 -15.93 -14.86
CA VAL A 154 17.03 -16.40 -16.15
C VAL A 154 16.87 -15.31 -17.21
N TYR A 155 17.59 -15.47 -18.31
CA TYR A 155 17.52 -14.58 -19.45
C TYR A 155 16.39 -14.98 -20.42
N PRO A 156 15.92 -14.06 -21.28
CA PRO A 156 14.83 -14.30 -22.20
C PRO A 156 15.03 -15.53 -23.10
N ASP A 157 16.25 -15.75 -23.58
CA ASP A 157 16.64 -16.88 -24.43
C ASP A 157 16.50 -18.25 -23.74
N GLN A 158 16.42 -18.27 -22.40
CA GLN A 158 16.24 -19.49 -21.61
C GLN A 158 14.77 -19.85 -21.40
N VAL A 159 13.83 -18.99 -21.78
CA VAL A 159 12.39 -19.17 -21.53
C VAL A 159 11.71 -19.71 -22.79
N SER A 160 11.07 -20.87 -22.68
CA SER A 160 10.36 -21.51 -23.80
C SER A 160 8.97 -21.97 -23.43
N LYS A 161 8.07 -21.96 -24.41
CA LYS A 161 6.72 -22.54 -24.31
C LYS A 161 6.62 -23.97 -24.81
N LYS A 162 7.66 -24.47 -25.47
CA LYS A 162 7.63 -25.83 -26.02
C LYS A 162 7.88 -26.79 -24.88
N ALA A 163 6.90 -27.65 -24.62
CA ALA A 163 7.11 -28.80 -23.77
C ALA A 163 8.15 -29.72 -24.44
N PRO A 164 8.92 -30.49 -23.66
CA PRO A 164 9.65 -31.63 -24.20
C PRO A 164 8.70 -32.55 -24.98
N SER A 165 9.22 -33.22 -26.01
CA SER A 165 8.42 -34.09 -26.87
C SER A 165 7.62 -35.12 -26.08
N GLY A 166 6.29 -35.06 -26.16
CA GLY A 166 5.37 -36.01 -25.52
C GLY A 166 4.62 -35.48 -24.30
N GLU A 167 4.92 -34.29 -23.80
CA GLU A 167 4.25 -33.69 -22.63
C GLU A 167 3.40 -32.47 -22.98
N TYR A 168 2.36 -32.19 -22.18
CA TYR A 168 1.58 -30.96 -22.26
C TYR A 168 1.95 -30.02 -21.12
N LEU A 169 2.30 -28.77 -21.45
CA LEU A 169 2.45 -27.72 -20.46
C LEU A 169 1.08 -27.18 -20.06
N ASN A 170 0.87 -27.06 -18.75
CA ASN A 170 -0.28 -26.34 -18.23
C ASN A 170 -0.25 -24.87 -18.68
N LYS A 171 -1.43 -24.28 -18.86
CA LYS A 171 -1.59 -22.87 -19.21
C LYS A 171 -0.87 -21.97 -18.18
N GLY A 172 0.00 -21.08 -18.65
CA GLY A 172 0.84 -20.21 -17.82
C GLY A 172 2.15 -20.82 -17.33
N SER A 173 2.50 -22.04 -17.74
CA SER A 173 3.80 -22.66 -17.46
C SER A 173 4.78 -22.44 -18.61
N PHE A 174 6.06 -22.28 -18.26
CA PHE A 174 7.16 -22.12 -19.21
C PHE A 174 8.30 -23.05 -18.83
N MET A 175 8.93 -23.64 -19.85
CA MET A 175 10.16 -24.40 -19.69
C MET A 175 11.34 -23.45 -19.60
N ILE A 176 12.20 -23.71 -18.63
CA ILE A 176 13.45 -22.97 -18.42
C ILE A 176 14.60 -23.88 -18.80
N TYR A 177 15.42 -23.45 -19.76
CA TYR A 177 16.58 -24.19 -20.24
C TYR A 177 17.90 -23.60 -19.73
N GLY A 178 18.92 -24.44 -19.60
CA GLY A 178 20.23 -24.05 -19.11
C GLY A 178 20.27 -23.77 -17.61
N ASN A 179 21.31 -23.06 -17.18
CA ASN A 179 21.56 -22.80 -15.76
C ASN A 179 20.70 -21.66 -15.23
N LYS A 180 20.19 -21.83 -14.02
CA LYS A 180 19.44 -20.81 -13.27
C LYS A 180 20.38 -20.06 -12.33
N ASN A 181 20.17 -18.75 -12.21
CA ASN A 181 20.88 -17.95 -11.21
C ASN A 181 20.01 -17.85 -9.96
N TYR A 182 20.50 -18.34 -8.82
CA TYR A 182 19.72 -18.38 -7.58
C TYR A 182 20.08 -17.25 -6.63
N ILE A 183 19.05 -16.69 -6.03
CA ILE A 183 19.12 -15.75 -4.91
C ILE A 183 18.50 -16.48 -3.73
N LYS A 184 19.35 -16.79 -2.74
CA LYS A 184 19.00 -17.67 -1.63
C LYS A 184 18.34 -16.90 -0.49
N ASN A 185 17.42 -17.56 0.22
CA ASN A 185 16.81 -17.04 1.46
C ASN A 185 16.21 -15.63 1.33
N VAL A 186 15.52 -15.34 0.24
CA VAL A 186 14.89 -14.03 0.00
C VAL A 186 13.71 -13.86 0.97
N LYS A 187 13.81 -12.90 1.89
CA LYS A 187 12.77 -12.62 2.89
C LYS A 187 11.48 -12.13 2.23
N LEU A 188 10.34 -12.61 2.72
CA LEU A 188 9.03 -12.18 2.22
C LEU A 188 8.56 -10.94 2.98
N GLU A 189 8.61 -9.78 2.31
CA GLU A 189 8.17 -8.50 2.88
C GLU A 189 7.71 -7.58 1.74
N ILE A 190 6.58 -6.89 1.94
CA ILE A 190 6.08 -5.87 1.02
C ILE A 190 5.85 -4.58 1.80
N ALA A 191 6.15 -3.46 1.17
CA ALA A 191 5.85 -2.14 1.69
C ALA A 191 4.84 -1.43 0.78
N LEU A 192 3.88 -0.75 1.40
CA LEU A 192 2.88 0.07 0.75
C LEU A 192 3.09 1.52 1.18
N SER A 193 3.33 2.41 0.24
CA SER A 193 3.28 3.86 0.44
C SER A 193 1.83 4.36 0.35
N PHE A 194 1.55 5.43 1.08
CA PHE A 194 0.27 6.14 1.10
C PHE A 194 0.45 7.66 0.95
N ASP A 195 1.65 8.10 0.54
CA ASP A 195 1.91 9.52 0.31
C ASP A 195 0.92 10.07 -0.71
N ASN A 196 0.48 11.32 -0.50
CA ASN A 196 -0.42 12.01 -1.40
C ASN A 196 -1.77 11.30 -1.65
N TYR A 197 -2.22 10.42 -0.74
CA TYR A 197 -3.43 9.58 -0.91
C TYR A 197 -3.33 8.59 -2.08
N GLU A 198 -2.11 8.26 -2.51
CA GLU A 198 -1.86 7.28 -3.55
C GLU A 198 -1.14 6.06 -2.99
N ILE A 199 -1.54 4.88 -3.47
CA ILE A 199 -0.86 3.64 -3.11
C ILE A 199 0.23 3.35 -4.13
N PHE A 200 1.45 3.15 -3.63
CA PHE A 200 2.55 2.56 -4.37
C PHE A 200 3.08 1.35 -3.58
N SER A 201 3.11 0.18 -4.21
CA SER A 201 3.62 -1.06 -3.61
C SER A 201 5.03 -1.34 -4.11
N GLY A 202 5.88 -1.85 -3.24
CA GLY A 202 7.23 -2.27 -3.56
C GLY A 202 7.87 -3.02 -2.40
N VAL A 203 9.18 -3.19 -2.47
CA VAL A 203 9.94 -3.76 -1.34
C VAL A 203 10.32 -2.67 -0.33
N PRO A 204 10.45 -3.01 0.97
CA PRO A 204 10.80 -2.04 2.01
C PRO A 204 12.03 -1.17 1.68
N GLU A 205 13.05 -1.74 1.06
CA GLU A 205 14.31 -1.09 0.70
C GLU A 205 14.10 0.13 -0.23
N VAL A 206 13.08 0.09 -1.08
CA VAL A 206 12.71 1.18 -1.99
C VAL A 206 11.73 2.15 -1.32
N ILE A 207 10.69 1.60 -0.70
CA ILE A 207 9.57 2.41 -0.19
C ILE A 207 10.03 3.30 0.97
N THR A 208 10.79 2.76 1.91
CA THR A 208 11.21 3.49 3.12
C THR A 208 12.18 4.63 2.83
N LYS A 209 12.93 4.58 1.71
CA LYS A 209 13.83 5.65 1.28
C LYS A 209 13.10 6.78 0.55
N LYS A 210 12.02 6.47 -0.17
CA LYS A 210 11.32 7.41 -1.07
C LYS A 210 10.08 8.06 -0.46
N TYR A 211 9.44 7.41 0.51
CA TYR A 211 8.13 7.82 1.01
C TYR A 211 8.10 8.02 2.53
N GLN A 212 7.23 8.90 3.01
CA GLN A 212 7.11 9.22 4.44
C GLN A 212 5.98 8.46 5.13
N ASN A 213 4.86 8.27 4.44
CA ASN A 213 3.71 7.53 4.91
C ASN A 213 3.73 6.14 4.27
N TYR A 214 4.03 5.10 5.04
CA TYR A 214 4.08 3.73 4.54
C TYR A 214 3.76 2.69 5.63
N ALA A 215 3.39 1.50 5.18
CA ALA A 215 3.29 0.30 6.01
C ALA A 215 4.11 -0.84 5.41
N ILE A 216 4.80 -1.59 6.25
CA ILE A 216 5.49 -2.83 5.90
C ILE A 216 4.65 -3.98 6.42
N VAL A 217 4.33 -4.91 5.53
CA VAL A 217 3.62 -6.14 5.84
C VAL A 217 4.51 -7.35 5.61
N VAL A 218 4.25 -8.40 6.37
CA VAL A 218 4.91 -9.71 6.29
C VAL A 218 3.85 -10.81 6.27
N PRO A 219 4.18 -12.03 5.79
CA PRO A 219 3.27 -13.17 5.90
C PRO A 219 2.80 -13.36 7.34
N GLY A 220 1.49 -13.52 7.55
CA GLY A 220 0.92 -13.48 8.89
C GLY A 220 -0.44 -14.14 8.98
N ASN A 221 -1.13 -13.90 10.10
CA ASN A 221 -2.41 -14.54 10.41
C ASN A 221 -3.62 -13.61 10.32
N LYS A 222 -3.43 -12.28 10.32
CA LYS A 222 -4.56 -11.37 10.14
C LYS A 222 -5.04 -11.40 8.70
N LYS A 223 -6.37 -11.39 8.53
CA LYS A 223 -6.98 -11.40 7.20
C LYS A 223 -6.60 -10.16 6.42
N GLN A 224 -6.40 -10.30 5.11
CA GLN A 224 -6.13 -9.17 4.22
C GLN A 224 -7.09 -7.99 4.41
N LEU A 225 -8.39 -8.28 4.55
CA LEU A 225 -9.42 -7.28 4.71
C LEU A 225 -9.26 -6.47 6.01
N ASP A 226 -8.82 -7.12 7.09
CA ASP A 226 -8.64 -6.46 8.39
C ASP A 226 -7.44 -5.51 8.35
N ILE A 227 -6.33 -5.94 7.74
CA ILE A 227 -5.16 -5.09 7.47
C ILE A 227 -5.56 -3.90 6.59
N ALA A 228 -6.29 -4.14 5.50
CA ALA A 228 -6.73 -3.09 4.59
C ALA A 228 -7.63 -2.05 5.28
N LYS A 229 -8.55 -2.50 6.16
CA LYS A 229 -9.40 -1.61 6.97
C LYS A 229 -8.61 -0.83 8.01
N GLU A 230 -7.61 -1.44 8.65
CA GLU A 230 -6.72 -0.77 9.59
C GLU A 230 -5.97 0.37 8.89
N LEU A 231 -5.33 0.08 7.75
CA LEU A 231 -4.60 1.06 6.94
C LEU A 231 -5.52 2.14 6.35
N SER A 232 -6.74 1.77 5.95
CA SER A 232 -7.76 2.70 5.44
C SER A 232 -8.11 3.79 6.45
N LYS A 233 -8.27 3.43 7.74
CA LYS A 233 -8.57 4.40 8.81
C LYS A 233 -7.43 5.39 9.05
N ILE A 234 -6.19 4.96 8.85
CA ILE A 234 -5.00 5.77 9.12
C ILE A 234 -4.71 6.70 7.95
N PHE A 235 -4.73 6.17 6.73
CA PHE A 235 -4.30 6.89 5.52
C PHE A 235 -5.45 7.45 4.68
N LYS A 236 -6.70 7.28 5.14
CA LYS A 236 -7.93 7.78 4.50
C LYS A 236 -8.07 7.35 3.03
N ILE A 237 -7.60 6.14 2.69
CA ILE A 237 -7.76 5.53 1.37
C ILE A 237 -8.74 4.36 1.49
N ASP A 238 -9.53 4.11 0.45
CA ASP A 238 -10.49 2.99 0.44
C ASP A 238 -9.76 1.65 0.63
N HIS A 239 -10.22 0.86 1.60
CA HIS A 239 -9.70 -0.49 1.84
C HIS A 239 -9.78 -1.41 0.61
N ASN A 240 -10.74 -1.20 -0.29
CA ASN A 240 -10.83 -1.94 -1.56
C ASN A 240 -9.68 -1.59 -2.52
N ASP A 241 -9.15 -0.37 -2.45
CA ASP A 241 -7.97 0.02 -3.22
C ASP A 241 -6.70 -0.58 -2.60
N ILE A 242 -6.65 -0.66 -1.26
CA ILE A 242 -5.51 -1.19 -0.49
C ILE A 242 -5.35 -2.71 -0.67
N ILE A 243 -6.46 -3.46 -0.56
CA ILE A 243 -6.44 -4.93 -0.55
C ILE A 243 -5.79 -5.53 -1.81
N ILE A 244 -5.89 -4.84 -2.95
CA ILE A 244 -5.33 -5.25 -4.25
C ILE A 244 -3.80 -5.41 -4.19
N TYR A 245 -3.14 -4.64 -3.32
CA TYR A 245 -1.68 -4.66 -3.19
C TYR A 245 -1.18 -5.64 -2.13
N LEU A 246 -2.05 -6.27 -1.33
CA LEU A 246 -1.65 -7.25 -0.32
C LEU A 246 -1.46 -8.64 -0.96
N PRO A 247 -0.35 -9.36 -0.69
CA PRO A 247 -0.12 -10.68 -1.28
C PRO A 247 -1.00 -11.81 -0.73
N GLY A 248 -1.29 -11.77 0.57
CA GLY A 248 -2.10 -12.74 1.30
C GLY A 248 -2.42 -12.23 2.71
N ASP A 249 -2.93 -13.11 3.57
CA ASP A 249 -3.04 -12.82 4.99
C ASP A 249 -1.67 -12.41 5.55
N SER A 250 -1.66 -11.37 6.36
CA SER A 250 -0.47 -10.58 6.65
C SER A 250 -0.50 -10.05 8.06
N ASP A 251 0.67 -9.87 8.64
CA ASP A 251 0.83 -9.07 9.86
C ASP A 251 1.51 -7.74 9.49
N LEU A 252 1.15 -6.66 10.21
CA LEU A 252 1.83 -5.38 10.09
C LEU A 252 3.16 -5.49 10.82
N TYR A 253 4.26 -5.30 10.11
CA TYR A 253 5.60 -5.26 10.69
C TYR A 253 5.92 -3.87 11.22
N LEU A 254 5.72 -2.85 10.38
CA LEU A 254 5.99 -1.46 10.69
C LEU A 254 4.95 -0.56 10.03
N LEU A 255 4.55 0.49 10.74
CA LEU A 255 3.64 1.51 10.27
C LEU A 255 4.26 2.88 10.56
N LYS A 256 4.44 3.69 9.52
CA LYS A 256 4.90 5.07 9.61
C LYS A 256 3.92 5.98 8.88
N GLY A 257 3.47 7.03 9.54
CA GLY A 257 2.62 8.08 9.00
C GLY A 257 2.87 9.38 9.74
N SER A 258 2.36 10.48 9.19
CA SER A 258 2.61 11.85 9.69
C SER A 258 2.35 12.02 11.20
N ASN A 259 1.44 11.23 11.78
CA ASN A 259 1.13 11.23 13.22
C ASN A 259 1.25 9.85 13.89
N VAL A 260 1.84 8.85 13.22
CA VAL A 260 1.87 7.47 13.73
C VAL A 260 3.21 6.81 13.41
N TYR A 261 3.90 6.31 14.43
CA TYR A 261 5.00 5.36 14.27
C TYR A 261 4.74 4.16 15.18
N LYS A 262 4.62 2.97 14.59
CA LYS A 262 4.44 1.72 15.33
C LYS A 262 5.31 0.63 14.70
N SER A 263 6.23 0.08 15.49
CA SER A 263 6.91 -1.18 15.18
C SER A 263 6.20 -2.29 15.96
N PHE A 264 5.77 -3.34 15.26
CA PHE A 264 5.01 -4.44 15.88
C PHE A 264 5.90 -5.64 16.20
N TYR A 265 7.12 -5.64 15.70
CA TYR A 265 8.17 -6.57 16.07
C TYR A 265 9.38 -5.75 16.51
N ASN A 266 9.73 -5.83 17.79
CA ASN A 266 10.99 -5.31 18.29
C ASN A 266 12.08 -6.35 18.01
N LYS A 267 13.27 -5.87 17.63
CA LYS A 267 14.50 -6.66 17.65
C LYS A 267 14.74 -7.27 19.02
#